data_AF-A0A927RJ63-F1
#
_entry.id   AF-A0A927RJ63-F1
#
_cell.length_a   1.000
_cell.length_b   1.000
_cell.length_c   1.000
_cell.angle_alpha   90.00
_cell.angle_beta   90.00
_cell.angle_gamma   90.00
#
_symmetry.space_group_name_H-M   'P 1'
#
loop_
_entity.id
_entity.type
_entity.pdbx_description
1 polymer ?
#
loop_
_entity_poly.entity_id
_entity_poly.type
_entity_poly.pdbx_seq_one_letter_code
_entity_poly.pdbx_strand_id
1 'polypeptide(L)'
;MEAELDLGRLLGRVGRVERIGSAASGLMVWRDLDLSIYCTGPDPGRDVAAALGELLGHPGIRAADYRDELGPRSPSGGEHDQRHYATLRYVAGDGEWWKIDLSFWTDAGPRDEFIDPAALQRRLTDETRLAILWIKDVLHRLDGYLREFAGIDVYDAVLNHGVRTPAEFEVYLARRRT
;
A
#
# COMPACT_ATOMS: atom_id res chain seq x y z
N MET A 1 12.01 0.92 -11.83
CA MET A 1 11.98 0.68 -10.37
C MET A 1 11.92 -0.81 -10.00
N GLU A 2 10.81 -1.54 -10.16
CA GLU A 2 10.75 -2.93 -9.62
C GLU A 2 11.79 -3.88 -10.20
N ALA A 3 12.07 -3.77 -11.51
CA ALA A 3 13.15 -4.53 -12.16
C ALA A 3 14.55 -4.04 -11.76
N GLU A 4 14.72 -2.75 -11.46
CA GLU A 4 15.99 -2.19 -10.98
C GLU A 4 16.32 -2.71 -9.58
N LEU A 5 15.30 -2.81 -8.72
CA LEU A 5 15.42 -3.35 -7.37
C LEU A 5 15.30 -4.88 -7.32
N ASP A 6 15.04 -5.54 -8.45
CA ASP A 6 14.86 -6.99 -8.55
C ASP A 6 13.84 -7.54 -7.53
N LEU A 7 12.78 -6.77 -7.25
CA LEU A 7 11.84 -7.05 -6.16
C LEU A 7 11.16 -8.40 -6.31
N GLY A 8 10.82 -8.79 -7.55
CA GLY A 8 10.18 -10.09 -7.82
C GLY A 8 11.05 -11.27 -7.40
N ARG A 9 12.36 -11.26 -7.71
CA ARG A 9 13.27 -12.33 -7.31
C ARG A 9 13.60 -12.25 -5.83
N LEU A 10 13.85 -11.06 -5.29
CA LEU A 10 14.22 -10.87 -3.88
C LEU A 10 13.09 -11.30 -2.95
N LEU A 11 11.90 -10.72 -3.13
CA LEU A 11 10.74 -10.97 -2.27
C LEU A 11 10.12 -12.34 -2.54
N GLY A 12 10.24 -12.85 -3.77
CA GLY A 12 9.80 -14.21 -4.12
C GLY A 12 10.55 -15.34 -3.40
N ARG A 13 11.73 -15.05 -2.80
CA ARG A 13 12.42 -16.01 -1.91
C ARG A 13 11.80 -16.11 -0.53
N VAL A 14 11.14 -15.04 -0.07
CA VAL A 14 10.48 -14.99 1.25
C VAL A 14 9.09 -15.63 1.17
N GLY A 15 8.38 -15.41 0.07
CA GLY A 15 7.04 -15.94 -0.09
C GLY A 15 6.34 -15.52 -1.39
N ARG A 16 5.03 -15.78 -1.45
CA ARG A 16 4.20 -15.38 -2.59
C ARG A 16 4.01 -13.87 -2.56
N VAL A 17 4.34 -13.19 -3.66
CA VAL A 17 4.24 -11.73 -3.78
C VAL A 17 2.96 -11.35 -4.54
N GLU A 18 2.19 -10.43 -3.97
CA GLU A 18 0.99 -9.85 -4.58
C GLU A 18 1.10 -8.32 -4.58
N ARG A 19 0.90 -7.71 -5.75
CA ARG A 19 0.74 -6.27 -5.85
C ARG A 19 -0.66 -5.89 -5.38
N ILE A 20 -0.74 -4.93 -4.47
CA ILE A 20 -2.01 -4.44 -3.93
C ILE A 20 -2.09 -2.91 -4.09
N GLY A 21 -3.10 -2.31 -3.46
CA GLY A 21 -3.20 -0.87 -3.35
C GLY A 21 -3.49 -0.15 -4.66
N SER A 22 -3.07 1.11 -4.72
CA SER A 22 -3.48 2.02 -5.79
C SER A 22 -2.77 1.74 -7.11
N ALA A 23 -1.53 1.25 -7.07
CA ALA A 23 -0.78 0.84 -8.26
C ALA A 23 -1.47 -0.35 -8.95
N ALA A 24 -1.85 -1.39 -8.19
CA ALA A 24 -2.49 -2.59 -8.73
C ALA A 24 -3.90 -2.31 -9.29
N SER A 25 -4.66 -1.40 -8.66
CA SER A 25 -6.01 -1.02 -9.11
C SER A 25 -6.01 0.03 -10.24
N GLY A 26 -4.84 0.59 -10.58
CA GLY A 26 -4.72 1.66 -11.55
C GLY A 26 -5.27 3.00 -11.06
N LEU A 27 -5.28 3.22 -9.74
CA LEU A 27 -5.78 4.43 -9.07
C LEU A 27 -4.65 5.22 -8.38
N MET A 28 -3.41 5.03 -8.85
CA MET A 28 -2.20 5.65 -8.31
C MET A 28 -2.03 7.07 -8.87
N VAL A 29 -1.85 8.05 -7.99
CA VAL A 29 -1.63 9.47 -8.35
C VAL A 29 -0.26 10.00 -7.91
N TRP A 30 0.46 9.22 -7.12
CA TRP A 30 1.81 9.51 -6.67
C TRP A 30 2.59 8.19 -6.56
N ARG A 31 3.92 8.27 -6.54
CA ARG A 31 4.83 7.12 -6.67
C ARG A 31 4.87 6.27 -5.40
N ASP A 32 3.84 5.44 -5.24
CA ASP A 32 3.59 4.58 -4.08
C ASP A 32 3.35 3.14 -4.55
N LEU A 33 4.18 2.21 -4.05
CA LEU A 33 4.07 0.79 -4.39
C LEU A 33 3.78 -0.04 -3.14
N ASP A 34 2.62 -0.68 -3.10
CA ASP A 34 2.21 -1.59 -2.05
C ASP A 34 2.38 -3.05 -2.47
N LEU A 35 3.15 -3.83 -1.70
CA LEU A 35 3.32 -5.27 -1.90
C LEU A 35 2.93 -6.05 -0.65
N SER A 36 2.11 -7.08 -0.84
CA SER A 36 1.87 -8.13 0.15
C SER A 36 2.73 -9.34 -0.18
N ILE A 37 3.43 -9.86 0.82
CA ILE A 37 4.27 -11.05 0.73
C ILE A 37 3.75 -12.06 1.74
N TYR A 38 3.32 -13.23 1.29
CA TYR A 38 2.83 -14.30 2.17
C TYR A 38 3.96 -15.28 2.41
N CYS A 39 4.55 -15.23 3.60
CA CYS A 39 5.76 -15.97 3.93
C CYS A 39 5.52 -17.47 3.92
N THR A 40 6.44 -18.23 3.34
CA THR A 40 6.33 -19.70 3.24
C THR A 40 7.39 -20.44 4.05
N GLY A 41 8.43 -19.73 4.51
CA GLY A 41 9.54 -20.29 5.28
C GLY A 41 9.18 -20.53 6.76
N PRO A 42 9.92 -21.41 7.45
CA PRO A 42 9.69 -21.71 8.87
C PRO A 42 10.13 -20.57 9.81
N ASP A 43 10.95 -19.64 9.33
CA ASP A 43 11.42 -18.46 10.08
C ASP A 43 11.28 -17.20 9.20
N PRO A 44 10.05 -16.66 9.09
CA PRO A 44 9.79 -15.46 8.30
C PRO A 44 10.66 -14.26 8.69
N GLY A 45 10.96 -14.09 9.99
CA GLY A 45 11.75 -12.95 10.46
C GLY A 45 13.17 -12.95 9.89
N ARG A 46 13.83 -14.10 9.87
CA ARG A 46 15.16 -14.25 9.28
C ARG A 46 15.15 -14.01 7.76
N ASP A 47 14.17 -14.58 7.06
CA ASP A 47 14.07 -14.46 5.61
C ASP A 47 13.77 -13.00 5.20
N VAL A 48 12.90 -12.30 5.95
CA VAL A 48 12.62 -10.87 5.78
C VAL A 48 13.86 -10.03 6.04
N ALA A 49 14.59 -10.27 7.13
CA ALA A 49 15.80 -9.54 7.44
C ALA A 49 16.88 -9.68 6.35
N ALA A 50 17.04 -10.88 5.80
CA ALA A 50 17.96 -11.12 4.68
C ALA A 50 17.54 -10.36 3.41
N ALA A 51 16.26 -10.41 3.04
CA ALA A 51 15.73 -9.69 1.89
C ALA A 51 15.87 -8.16 2.03
N LEU A 52 15.56 -7.61 3.21
CA LEU A 52 15.75 -6.19 3.50
C LEU A 52 17.23 -5.79 3.48
N GLY A 53 18.12 -6.66 3.98
CA GLY A 53 19.57 -6.43 3.92
C GLY A 53 20.09 -6.30 2.48
N GLU A 54 19.62 -7.15 1.57
CA GLU A 54 19.96 -7.03 0.15
C GLU A 54 19.40 -5.75 -0.48
N LEU A 55 18.15 -5.39 -0.17
CA LEU A 55 17.53 -4.15 -0.66
C LEU A 55 18.28 -2.91 -0.17
N LEU A 56 18.67 -2.87 1.10
CA LEU A 56 19.44 -1.78 1.70
C LEU A 56 20.82 -1.61 1.05
N GLY A 57 21.38 -2.66 0.45
CA GLY A 57 22.61 -2.58 -0.34
C GLY A 57 22.45 -1.84 -1.67
N HIS A 58 21.22 -1.63 -2.15
CA HIS A 58 20.97 -0.96 -3.42
C HIS A 58 21.19 0.56 -3.31
N PRO A 59 21.99 1.18 -4.19
CA PRO A 59 22.37 2.59 -4.08
C PRO A 59 21.22 3.58 -4.29
N GLY A 60 20.06 3.12 -4.75
CA GLY A 60 18.85 3.94 -4.82
C GLY A 60 18.01 3.95 -3.54
N ILE A 61 18.22 3.01 -2.61
CA ILE A 61 17.49 3.00 -1.34
C ILE A 61 18.13 4.04 -0.41
N ARG A 62 17.31 4.98 0.08
CA ARG A 62 17.74 6.12 0.90
C ARG A 62 17.34 6.00 2.36
N ALA A 63 16.27 5.26 2.63
CA ALA A 63 15.81 4.99 3.98
C ALA A 63 14.98 3.70 3.98
N ALA A 64 14.98 3.03 5.12
CA ALA A 64 14.02 1.99 5.44
C ALA A 64 13.53 2.18 6.87
N ASP A 65 12.24 1.96 7.09
CA ASP A 65 11.65 1.70 8.41
C ASP A 65 11.23 0.25 8.46
N TYR A 66 11.43 -0.40 9.61
CA TYR A 66 11.02 -1.79 9.82
C TYR A 66 10.31 -1.91 11.16
N ARG A 67 9.20 -2.64 11.15
CA ARG A 67 8.39 -2.97 12.31
C ARG A 67 8.10 -4.45 12.34
N ASP A 68 8.36 -5.03 13.51
CA ASP A 68 8.01 -6.39 13.85
C ASP A 68 6.65 -6.36 14.56
N GLU A 69 5.59 -6.63 13.80
CA GLU A 69 4.19 -6.54 14.20
C GLU A 69 3.63 -7.94 14.51
N LEU A 70 4.37 -8.71 15.32
CA LEU A 70 4.00 -10.06 15.77
C LEU A 70 3.40 -10.08 17.19
N GLY A 71 2.50 -11.04 17.42
CA GLY A 71 1.82 -11.27 18.69
C GLY A 71 1.08 -10.02 19.16
N PRO A 72 1.26 -9.58 20.42
CA PRO A 72 0.63 -8.36 20.95
C PRO A 72 1.04 -7.06 20.24
N ARG A 73 2.04 -7.10 19.35
CA ARG A 73 2.45 -5.94 18.54
C ARG A 73 1.71 -5.85 17.20
N SER A 74 0.91 -6.85 16.82
CA SER A 74 0.08 -6.70 15.62
C SER A 74 -0.94 -5.58 15.83
N PRO A 75 -1.31 -4.81 14.78
CA PRO A 75 -2.20 -3.66 14.91
C PRO A 75 -3.53 -3.98 15.61
N SER A 76 -4.12 -5.15 15.31
CA SER A 76 -5.35 -5.66 15.92
C SER A 76 -5.13 -6.60 17.10
N GLY A 77 -3.90 -7.07 17.36
CA GLY A 77 -3.59 -8.13 18.32
C GLY A 77 -4.03 -9.53 17.88
N GLY A 78 -4.67 -9.67 16.71
CA GLY A 78 -5.17 -10.94 16.16
C GLY A 78 -4.11 -11.71 15.37
N GLU A 79 -4.31 -13.02 15.23
CA GLU A 79 -3.34 -13.91 14.56
C GLU A 79 -3.18 -13.64 13.06
N HIS A 80 -4.27 -13.23 12.38
CA HIS A 80 -4.29 -12.97 10.93
C HIS A 80 -3.65 -11.64 10.52
N ASP A 81 -3.43 -10.75 11.49
CA ASP A 81 -2.85 -9.42 11.31
C ASP A 81 -1.36 -9.36 11.72
N GLN A 82 -0.76 -10.52 11.97
CA GLN A 82 0.66 -10.63 12.28
C GLN A 82 1.50 -10.50 11.01
N ARG A 83 2.50 -9.61 11.04
CA ARG A 83 3.42 -9.40 9.94
C ARG A 83 4.76 -8.80 10.37
N HIS A 84 5.71 -8.88 9.46
CA HIS A 84 6.80 -7.92 9.40
C HIS A 84 6.42 -6.82 8.40
N TYR A 85 6.50 -5.57 8.81
CA TYR A 85 6.16 -4.43 7.95
C TYR A 85 7.41 -3.58 7.71
N ALA A 86 7.65 -3.22 6.45
CA ALA A 86 8.74 -2.35 6.08
C ALA A 86 8.28 -1.26 5.11
N THR A 87 8.83 -0.05 5.27
CA THR A 87 8.67 1.03 4.30
C THR A 87 10.03 1.42 3.76
N LEU A 88 10.16 1.57 2.45
CA LEU A 88 11.40 1.97 1.80
C LEU A 88 11.20 3.30 1.09
N ARG A 89 12.23 4.15 1.16
CA ARG A 89 12.38 5.32 0.28
C ARG A 89 13.39 5.00 -0.79
N TYR A 90 12.91 4.86 -2.03
CA TYR A 90 13.74 4.59 -3.19
C TYR A 90 13.85 5.85 -4.05
N VAL A 91 15.03 6.15 -4.56
CA VAL A 91 15.26 7.18 -5.59
C VAL A 91 15.68 6.47 -6.86
N ALA A 92 14.85 6.59 -7.89
CA ALA A 92 15.10 6.00 -9.20
C ALA A 92 16.23 6.74 -9.94
N GLY A 93 16.71 6.15 -11.03
CA GLY A 93 17.82 6.72 -11.82
C GLY A 93 17.50 8.09 -12.45
N ASP A 94 16.22 8.43 -12.61
CA ASP A 94 15.73 9.73 -13.05
C ASP A 94 15.63 10.78 -11.92
N GLY A 95 15.97 10.40 -10.69
CA GLY A 95 15.90 11.25 -9.50
C GLY A 95 14.54 11.27 -8.81
N GLU A 96 13.53 10.57 -9.36
CA GLU A 96 12.20 10.52 -8.78
C GLU A 96 12.17 9.59 -7.58
N TRP A 97 11.51 10.04 -6.50
CA TRP A 97 11.39 9.25 -5.29
C TRP A 97 10.13 8.37 -5.34
N TRP A 98 10.24 7.19 -4.73
CA TRP A 98 9.18 6.21 -4.56
C TRP A 98 9.09 5.83 -3.08
N LYS A 99 7.86 5.72 -2.57
CA LYS A 99 7.58 4.94 -1.38
C LYS A 99 7.29 3.50 -1.80
N ILE A 100 7.82 2.55 -1.05
CA ILE A 100 7.51 1.13 -1.22
C ILE A 100 7.09 0.59 0.14
N ASP A 101 5.86 0.13 0.25
CA ASP A 101 5.30 -0.52 1.43
C ASP A 101 5.33 -2.04 1.24
N LEU A 102 5.98 -2.73 2.17
CA LEU A 102 6.13 -4.18 2.15
C LEU A 102 5.46 -4.77 3.38
N SER A 103 4.42 -5.57 3.19
CA SER A 103 3.76 -6.32 4.25
C SER A 103 4.07 -7.81 4.12
N PHE A 104 4.94 -8.32 4.99
CA PHE A 104 5.33 -9.73 5.04
C PHE A 104 4.49 -10.47 6.07
N TRP A 105 3.41 -11.07 5.59
CA TRP A 105 2.42 -11.74 6.41
C TRP A 105 2.87 -13.13 6.84
N THR A 106 2.63 -13.46 8.11
CA THR A 106 2.87 -14.82 8.64
C THR A 106 1.74 -15.78 8.33
N ASP A 107 0.55 -15.25 8.03
CA ASP A 107 -0.63 -16.02 7.67
C ASP A 107 -1.08 -15.72 6.22
N ALA A 108 -1.57 -16.75 5.54
CA ALA A 108 -2.08 -16.70 4.17
C ALA A 108 -3.61 -16.56 4.08
N GLY A 109 -4.28 -16.36 5.21
CA GLY A 109 -5.72 -16.18 5.28
C GLY A 109 -6.22 -14.92 4.55
N PRO A 110 -7.53 -14.88 4.24
CA PRO A 110 -8.16 -13.72 3.63
C PRO A 110 -8.07 -12.50 4.56
N ARG A 111 -7.94 -11.32 3.96
CA ARG A 111 -7.89 -10.04 4.68
C ARG A 111 -8.95 -9.10 4.15
N ASP A 112 -9.99 -8.88 4.95
CA ASP A 112 -11.12 -8.02 4.59
C ASP A 112 -10.74 -6.53 4.52
N GLU A 113 -9.65 -6.16 5.18
CA GLU A 113 -9.12 -4.79 5.21
C GLU A 113 -8.47 -4.35 3.88
N PHE A 114 -8.04 -5.30 3.05
CA PHE A 114 -7.52 -5.00 1.73
C PHE A 114 -8.62 -5.13 0.68
N ILE A 115 -8.79 -4.07 -0.09
CA ILE A 115 -9.62 -4.14 -1.29
C ILE A 115 -8.85 -4.92 -2.35
N ASP A 116 -9.39 -6.09 -2.74
CA ASP A 116 -8.91 -6.84 -3.91
C ASP A 116 -8.89 -5.90 -5.14
N PRO A 117 -7.71 -5.64 -5.74
CA PRO A 117 -7.59 -4.77 -6.90
C PRO A 117 -8.48 -5.21 -8.08
N ALA A 118 -8.63 -6.52 -8.30
CA ALA A 118 -9.45 -7.05 -9.40
C ALA A 118 -10.95 -6.85 -9.13
N ALA A 119 -11.40 -7.05 -7.89
CA ALA A 119 -12.76 -6.72 -7.49
C ALA A 119 -13.04 -5.21 -7.60
N LEU A 120 -12.10 -4.36 -7.19
CA LEU A 120 -12.24 -2.90 -7.32
C LEU A 120 -12.36 -2.48 -8.78
N GLN A 121 -11.46 -2.97 -9.64
CA GLN A 121 -11.47 -2.65 -11.06
C GLN A 121 -12.79 -3.00 -11.74
N ARG A 122 -13.39 -4.14 -11.41
CA ARG A 122 -14.72 -4.54 -11.94
C ARG A 122 -15.86 -3.60 -11.53
N ARG A 123 -15.69 -2.83 -10.46
CA ARG A 123 -16.68 -1.84 -9.98
C ARG A 123 -16.46 -0.44 -10.58
N LEU A 124 -15.31 -0.18 -11.20
CA LEU A 124 -15.00 1.12 -11.77
C LEU A 124 -15.70 1.32 -13.11
N THR A 125 -16.20 2.52 -13.32
CA THR A 125 -16.51 3.10 -14.63
C THR A 125 -15.46 4.15 -14.94
N ASP A 126 -15.39 4.63 -16.18
CA ASP A 126 -14.48 5.73 -16.54
C ASP A 126 -14.77 6.98 -15.70
N GLU A 127 -16.05 7.27 -15.45
CA GLU A 127 -16.47 8.39 -14.61
C GLU A 127 -15.98 8.23 -13.16
N THR A 128 -16.23 7.08 -12.51
CA THR A 128 -15.82 6.89 -11.11
C THR A 128 -14.30 6.80 -10.98
N ARG A 129 -13.62 6.23 -11.96
CA ARG A 129 -12.15 6.21 -12.03
C ARG A 129 -11.59 7.63 -12.11
N LEU A 130 -12.12 8.47 -12.99
CA LEU A 130 -11.68 9.87 -13.12
C LEU A 130 -11.96 10.67 -11.85
N ALA A 131 -13.14 10.50 -11.25
CA ALA A 131 -13.47 11.14 -9.98
C ALA A 131 -12.48 10.75 -8.87
N ILE A 132 -12.19 9.45 -8.70
CA ILE A 132 -11.22 8.96 -7.72
C ILE A 132 -9.84 9.56 -7.97
N LEU A 133 -9.36 9.52 -9.21
CA LEU A 133 -8.03 10.06 -9.56
C LEU A 133 -7.95 11.57 -9.30
N TRP A 134 -8.99 12.32 -9.66
CA TRP A 134 -9.03 13.77 -9.44
C TRP A 134 -9.03 14.12 -7.95
N ILE A 135 -9.89 13.46 -7.16
CA ILE A 135 -9.93 13.66 -5.71
C ILE A 135 -8.56 13.34 -5.13
N LYS A 136 -8.00 12.16 -5.43
CA LYS A 136 -6.68 11.76 -4.91
C LYS A 136 -5.56 12.72 -5.31
N ASP A 137 -5.55 13.22 -6.55
CA ASP A 137 -4.53 14.16 -7.05
C ASP A 137 -4.56 15.49 -6.29
N VAL A 138 -5.75 16.03 -6.04
CA VAL A 138 -5.91 17.24 -5.22
C VAL A 138 -5.45 16.98 -3.79
N LEU A 139 -5.90 15.88 -3.18
CA LEU A 139 -5.58 15.57 -1.79
C LEU A 139 -4.08 15.35 -1.56
N HIS A 140 -3.38 14.69 -2.49
CA HIS A 140 -1.94 14.44 -2.37
C HIS A 140 -1.11 15.74 -2.37
N ARG A 141 -1.61 16.81 -2.99
CA ARG A 141 -0.93 18.11 -3.07
C ARG A 141 -1.21 19.03 -1.89
N LEU A 142 -2.17 18.69 -1.02
CA LEU A 142 -2.46 19.45 0.18
C LEU A 142 -1.50 19.04 1.30
N ASP A 143 -0.79 20.01 1.87
CA ASP A 143 0.08 19.79 3.02
C ASP A 143 -0.70 19.19 4.20
N GLY A 144 -0.22 18.07 4.74
CA GLY A 144 -0.76 17.46 5.96
C GLY A 144 -1.98 16.54 5.80
N TYR A 145 -2.59 16.43 4.61
CA TYR A 145 -3.86 15.71 4.42
C TYR A 145 -3.74 14.18 4.56
N LEU A 146 -2.55 13.61 4.38
CA LEU A 146 -2.28 12.16 4.52
C LEU A 146 -2.42 11.61 5.97
N ARG A 147 -2.75 12.44 6.96
CA ARG A 147 -2.86 12.02 8.37
C ARG A 147 -4.29 11.71 8.84
N GLU A 148 -5.32 12.15 8.12
CA GLU A 148 -6.70 12.09 8.65
C GLU A 148 -7.58 11.01 8.03
N PHE A 149 -7.23 10.46 6.85
CA PHE A 149 -8.08 9.51 6.11
C PHE A 149 -7.25 8.54 5.27
N ALA A 150 -7.80 7.35 5.03
CA ALA A 150 -7.14 6.33 4.21
C ALA A 150 -7.67 6.40 2.76
N GLY A 151 -6.87 5.92 1.79
CA GLY A 151 -7.29 5.90 0.37
C GLY A 151 -8.62 5.17 0.12
N ILE A 152 -9.01 4.29 1.03
CA ILE A 152 -10.30 3.59 1.05
C ILE A 152 -11.50 4.55 1.22
N ASP A 153 -11.35 5.66 1.95
CA ASP A 153 -12.43 6.63 2.15
C ASP A 153 -12.84 7.29 0.83
N VAL A 154 -11.87 7.56 -0.06
CA VAL A 154 -12.14 8.08 -1.39
C VAL A 154 -12.90 7.05 -2.24
N TYR A 155 -12.51 5.78 -2.16
CA TYR A 155 -13.17 4.71 -2.92
C TYR A 155 -14.62 4.53 -2.46
N ASP A 156 -14.85 4.52 -1.15
CA ASP A 156 -16.18 4.42 -0.56
C ASP A 156 -17.07 5.61 -0.95
N ALA A 157 -16.56 6.84 -0.80
CA ALA A 157 -17.28 8.06 -1.17
C ALA A 157 -17.75 8.06 -2.63
N VAL A 158 -16.88 7.68 -3.56
CA VAL A 158 -17.20 7.70 -4.98
C VAL A 158 -18.12 6.52 -5.36
N LEU A 159 -17.79 5.31 -4.93
CA LEU A 159 -18.47 4.10 -5.38
C LEU A 159 -19.80 3.86 -4.67
N ASN A 160 -19.93 4.27 -3.41
CA ASN A 160 -21.11 3.98 -2.59
C ASN A 160 -21.93 5.23 -2.25
N HIS A 161 -21.34 6.43 -2.34
CA HIS A 161 -22.03 7.68 -1.94
C HIS A 161 -22.17 8.73 -3.05
N GLY A 162 -21.77 8.40 -4.29
CA GLY A 162 -22.02 9.27 -5.44
C GLY A 162 -21.13 10.52 -5.51
N VAL A 163 -20.08 10.61 -4.69
CA VAL A 163 -19.13 11.73 -4.73
C VAL A 163 -18.36 11.72 -6.05
N ARG A 164 -18.18 12.88 -6.69
CA ARG A 164 -17.47 13.03 -7.97
C ARG A 164 -16.40 14.12 -7.97
N THR A 165 -16.39 15.00 -6.97
CA THR A 165 -15.47 16.15 -6.91
C THR A 165 -14.76 16.25 -5.55
N PRO A 166 -13.60 16.94 -5.48
CA PRO A 166 -12.93 17.23 -4.20
C PRO A 166 -13.84 17.96 -3.19
N ALA A 167 -14.62 18.94 -3.65
CA ALA A 167 -15.53 19.71 -2.78
C ALA A 167 -16.65 18.82 -2.19
N GLU A 168 -17.20 17.91 -2.98
CA GLU A 168 -18.18 16.93 -2.48
C GLU A 168 -17.54 15.96 -1.48
N PHE A 169 -16.28 15.58 -1.70
CA PHE A 169 -15.55 14.71 -0.78
C PHE A 169 -15.32 15.39 0.58
N GLU A 170 -14.99 16.67 0.60
CA GLU A 170 -14.91 17.45 1.85
C GLU A 170 -16.24 17.46 2.61
N VAL A 171 -17.36 17.67 1.91
CA VAL A 171 -18.70 17.61 2.51
C VAL A 171 -19.01 16.21 3.03
N TYR A 172 -18.65 15.15 2.29
CA TYR A 172 -18.82 13.77 2.69
C TYR A 172 -18.08 13.46 4.00
N LEU A 173 -16.82 13.90 4.11
CA LEU A 173 -16.01 13.71 5.32
C LEU A 173 -16.56 14.47 6.52
N ALA A 174 -17.03 15.71 6.32
CA ALA A 174 -17.65 16.50 7.38
C ALA A 174 -18.88 15.80 7.99
N ARG A 175 -19.69 15.14 7.16
CA ARG A 175 -20.88 14.39 7.62
C ARG A 175 -20.54 13.11 8.37
N ARG A 176 -19.41 12.48 8.07
CA ARG A 176 -18.94 11.26 8.76
C ARG A 176 -18.43 11.51 10.19
N ARG A 177 -18.08 12.76 10.51
CA ARG A 177 -17.53 13.18 11.81
C ARG A 177 -18.60 13.63 12.81
N THR A 178 -19.84 13.77 12.37
CA THR A 178 -21.04 14.05 13.19
C THR A 178 -21.82 12.79 13.47
#